data_AF-A0MJP0-F1
#
_entry.id   AF-A0MJP0-F1
#
_cell.length_a   1.000
_cell.length_b   1.000
_cell.length_c   1.000
_cell.angle_alpha   90.00
_cell.angle_beta   90.00
_cell.angle_gamma   90.00
#
_symmetry.space_group_name_H-M   'P 1'
#
loop_
_entity.id
_entity.type
_entity.pdbx_description
1 polymer ?
#
loop_
_entity_poly.entity_id
_entity_poly.type
_entity_poly.pdbx_seq_one_letter_code
_entity_poly.pdbx_strand_id
1 'polypeptide(L)'
;DVVVCPTYVCLPAVLEEVKGSNIKVGAQNMHFEESGAYTGEIAPKMLEELGVHYVIIGHSERRQYFNETDETVNKKVKKAFEHNLIPIVCCGESLEEREGNITEKVLEGQIKV
;
A
#
# COMPACT_ATOMS: atom_id res chain seq x y z
N ASP A 1 -9.66 -14.89 2.24
CA ASP A 1 -9.61 -13.90 3.35
C ASP A 1 -10.34 -12.62 2.95
N VAL A 2 -10.86 -11.89 3.93
CA VAL A 2 -11.47 -10.57 3.73
C VAL A 2 -10.59 -9.54 4.44
N VAL A 3 -10.14 -8.53 3.71
CA VAL A 3 -9.32 -7.42 4.25
C VAL A 3 -10.06 -6.11 4.02
N VAL A 4 -10.17 -5.29 5.06
CA VAL A 4 -10.69 -3.91 4.95
C VAL A 4 -9.57 -2.91 5.18
N CYS A 5 -9.49 -1.89 4.33
CA CYS A 5 -8.45 -0.86 4.37
C CYS A 5 -9.07 0.52 4.58
N PRO A 6 -9.46 0.89 5.83
CA PRO A 6 -10.06 2.19 6.11
C PRO A 6 -9.01 3.32 6.01
N THR A 7 -9.48 4.56 6.03
CA THR A 7 -8.60 5.73 6.22
C THR A 7 -7.90 5.65 7.57
N TYR A 8 -6.70 6.23 7.69
CA TYR A 8 -5.89 6.14 8.92
C TYR A 8 -6.62 6.62 10.17
N VAL A 9 -7.43 7.67 10.05
CA VAL A 9 -8.22 8.26 11.15
C VAL A 9 -9.26 7.29 11.73
N CYS A 10 -9.69 6.30 10.95
CA CYS A 10 -10.64 5.27 11.37
C CYS A 10 -9.98 3.94 11.74
N LEU A 11 -8.67 3.78 11.46
CA LEU A 11 -7.95 2.52 11.61
C LEU A 11 -8.06 1.92 13.02
N PRO A 12 -7.89 2.69 14.13
CA PRO A 12 -8.01 2.13 15.48
C PRO A 12 -9.43 1.66 15.81
N ALA A 13 -10.45 2.41 15.37
CA ALA A 13 -11.85 2.07 15.62
C ALA A 13 -12.24 0.78 14.87
N VAL A 14 -11.81 0.65 13.61
CA VAL A 14 -12.07 -0.56 12.82
C VAL A 14 -11.32 -1.77 13.40
N LEU A 15 -10.06 -1.60 13.83
CA LEU A 15 -9.30 -2.66 14.49
C LEU A 15 -10.01 -3.20 15.74
N GLU A 16 -10.60 -2.32 16.55
CA GLU A 16 -11.39 -2.72 17.72
C GLU A 16 -12.64 -3.50 17.32
N GLU A 17 -13.42 -2.97 16.38
CA GLU A 17 -14.71 -3.52 15.99
C GLU A 17 -14.59 -4.93 15.40
N VAL A 18 -13.52 -5.21 14.65
CA VAL A 18 -13.34 -6.52 14.00
C VAL A 18 -12.68 -7.58 14.88
N LYS A 19 -12.34 -7.27 16.14
CA LYS A 19 -11.73 -8.24 17.06
C LYS A 19 -12.58 -9.50 17.19
N GLY A 20 -11.94 -10.67 17.11
CA GLY A 20 -12.61 -11.97 17.17
C GLY A 20 -13.34 -12.39 15.89
N SER A 21 -13.40 -11.52 14.86
CA SER A 21 -13.93 -11.88 13.54
C SER A 21 -12.86 -12.49 12.63
N ASN A 22 -13.27 -12.92 11.43
CA ASN A 22 -12.38 -13.36 10.37
C ASN A 22 -11.92 -12.22 9.43
N ILE A 23 -12.31 -10.97 9.71
CA ILE A 23 -11.93 -9.80 8.92
C ILE A 23 -10.53 -9.35 9.33
N LYS A 24 -9.66 -9.14 8.34
CA LYS A 24 -8.32 -8.56 8.52
C LYS A 24 -8.37 -7.06 8.25
N VAL A 25 -7.45 -6.31 8.85
CA VAL A 25 -7.33 -4.86 8.64
C VAL A 25 -6.02 -4.55 7.94
N GLY A 26 -6.10 -3.66 6.95
CA GLY A 26 -4.95 -3.10 6.25
C GLY A 26 -4.94 -1.58 6.28
N ALA A 27 -3.79 -1.00 5.97
CA ALA A 27 -3.64 0.43 5.71
C ALA A 27 -3.75 0.75 4.20
N GLN A 28 -4.10 1.99 3.86
CA GLN A 28 -4.24 2.42 2.47
C GLN A 28 -2.90 2.81 1.81
N ASN A 29 -1.89 3.14 2.60
CA ASN A 29 -0.52 3.42 2.18
C ASN A 29 0.40 3.43 3.42
N MET A 30 1.72 3.54 3.19
CA MET A 30 2.72 3.85 4.20
C MET A 30 3.95 4.48 3.53
N HIS A 31 4.81 5.10 4.32
CA HIS A 31 6.13 5.52 3.85
C HIS A 31 7.14 4.36 3.89
N PHE A 32 8.26 4.50 3.19
CA PHE A 32 9.34 3.50 3.18
C PHE A 32 10.44 3.80 4.21
N GLU A 33 10.39 4.94 4.89
CA GLU A 33 11.35 5.32 5.93
C GLU A 33 10.80 4.95 7.32
N GLU A 34 11.70 4.56 8.24
CA GLU A 34 11.37 4.18 9.62
C GLU A 34 10.84 5.36 10.45
N SER A 35 11.47 6.52 10.25
CA SER A 35 11.20 7.76 10.97
C SER A 35 11.93 8.90 10.26
N GLY A 36 11.50 10.14 10.51
CA GLY A 36 12.18 11.31 9.99
C GLY A 36 11.25 12.49 9.75
N ALA A 37 11.73 13.47 9.00
CA ALA A 37 10.99 14.69 8.68
C ALA A 37 9.97 14.46 7.53
N TYR A 38 8.99 13.59 7.78
CA TYR A 38 7.96 13.18 6.82
C TYR A 38 6.56 13.48 7.35
N THR A 39 6.32 14.75 7.70
CA THR A 39 5.04 15.20 8.27
C THR A 39 3.87 14.80 7.39
N GLY A 40 2.90 14.08 7.98
CA GLY A 40 1.69 13.62 7.29
C GLY A 40 1.77 12.17 6.79
N GLU A 41 2.96 11.58 6.74
CA GLU A 41 3.14 10.17 6.39
C GLU A 41 2.99 9.24 7.61
N ILE A 42 2.68 7.98 7.33
CA ILE A 42 2.62 6.90 8.33
C ILE A 42 3.84 6.00 8.14
N ALA A 43 4.63 5.84 9.20
CA ALA A 43 5.76 4.92 9.21
C ALA A 43 5.27 3.46 9.30
N PRO A 44 5.99 2.49 8.70
CA PRO A 44 5.60 1.08 8.72
C PRO A 44 5.49 0.54 10.14
N LYS A 45 6.42 0.92 11.03
CA LYS A 45 6.41 0.55 12.44
C LYS A 45 5.14 0.99 13.18
N MET A 46 4.55 2.14 12.83
CA MET A 46 3.31 2.60 13.45
C MET A 46 2.13 1.67 13.12
N LEU A 47 2.11 1.11 11.90
CA LEU A 47 1.08 0.13 11.50
C LEU A 47 1.28 -1.20 12.22
N GLU A 48 2.53 -1.66 12.31
CA GLU A 48 2.89 -2.87 13.05
C GLU A 48 2.49 -2.78 14.53
N GLU A 49 2.80 -1.67 15.20
CA GLU A 49 2.43 -1.43 16.61
C GLU A 49 0.92 -1.34 16.83
N LEU A 50 0.15 -0.90 15.82
CA LEU A 50 -1.32 -0.93 15.85
C LEU A 50 -1.91 -2.34 15.63
N GLY A 51 -1.10 -3.33 15.25
CA GLY A 51 -1.57 -4.67 14.91
C GLY A 51 -2.19 -4.77 13.52
N VAL A 52 -1.81 -3.88 12.61
CA VAL A 52 -2.19 -3.96 11.19
C VAL A 52 -1.27 -4.97 10.50
N HIS A 53 -1.84 -5.75 9.57
CA HIS A 53 -1.10 -6.82 8.89
C HIS A 53 -1.02 -6.66 7.38
N TYR A 54 -1.79 -5.75 6.79
CA TYR A 54 -1.82 -5.52 5.35
C TYR A 54 -1.58 -4.04 5.04
N VAL A 55 -1.06 -3.75 3.85
CA VAL A 55 -0.94 -2.38 3.37
C VAL A 55 -1.07 -2.33 1.86
N ILE A 56 -1.93 -1.45 1.34
CA ILE A 56 -2.03 -1.19 -0.09
C ILE A 56 -0.82 -0.35 -0.51
N ILE A 57 -0.14 -0.74 -1.58
CA ILE A 57 1.03 -0.02 -2.12
C ILE A 57 0.89 0.10 -3.64
N GLY A 58 1.20 1.28 -4.19
CA GLY A 58 1.18 1.50 -5.63
C GLY A 58 -0.22 1.62 -6.23
N HIS A 59 -1.23 1.99 -5.43
CA HIS A 59 -2.58 2.26 -5.95
C HIS A 59 -2.54 3.30 -7.07
N SER A 60 -3.39 3.15 -8.10
CA SER A 60 -3.40 4.02 -9.29
C SER A 60 -3.52 5.50 -8.92
N GLU A 61 -4.36 5.84 -7.95
CA GLU A 61 -4.52 7.19 -7.40
C GLU A 61 -3.19 7.75 -6.86
N ARG A 62 -2.35 6.91 -6.22
CA ARG A 62 -1.06 7.33 -5.70
C ARG A 62 -0.03 7.56 -6.79
N ARG A 63 -0.03 6.71 -7.81
CA ARG A 63 0.81 6.87 -9.00
C ARG A 63 0.45 8.15 -9.75
N GLN A 64 -0.85 8.40 -9.95
CA GLN A 64 -1.35 9.51 -10.73
C GLN A 64 -1.29 10.86 -10.00
N TYR A 65 -1.74 10.93 -8.74
CA TYR A 65 -1.91 12.20 -8.04
C TYR A 65 -0.78 12.53 -7.06
N PHE A 66 0.00 11.52 -6.64
CA PHE A 66 1.04 11.66 -5.63
C PHE A 66 2.44 11.30 -6.17
N ASN A 67 2.58 11.14 -7.49
CA ASN A 67 3.84 10.86 -8.19
C ASN A 67 4.59 9.63 -7.65
N GLU A 68 3.85 8.60 -7.22
CA GLU A 68 4.46 7.36 -6.77
C GLU A 68 4.99 6.56 -7.98
N THR A 69 6.29 6.31 -8.01
CA THR A 69 6.99 5.58 -9.08
C THR A 69 7.20 4.11 -8.72
N ASP A 70 7.51 3.27 -9.71
CA ASP A 70 7.84 1.85 -9.48
C ASP A 70 9.00 1.67 -8.48
N GLU A 71 10.00 2.54 -8.53
CA GLU A 71 11.10 2.54 -7.56
C GLU A 71 10.62 2.83 -6.13
N THR A 72 9.74 3.82 -5.96
CA THR A 72 9.18 4.14 -4.63
C THR A 72 8.23 3.05 -4.12
N VAL A 73 7.46 2.43 -5.02
CA VAL A 73 6.63 1.25 -4.71
C VAL A 73 7.51 0.10 -4.24
N ASN A 74 8.58 -0.23 -4.97
CA ASN A 74 9.51 -1.29 -4.60
C ASN A 74 10.17 -1.05 -3.23
N LYS A 75 10.59 0.19 -2.95
CA LYS A 75 11.09 0.57 -1.61
C LYS A 75 10.05 0.31 -0.52
N LYS A 76 8.80 0.73 -0.72
CA LYS A 76 7.72 0.48 0.26
C LYS A 76 7.41 -1.00 0.40
N VAL A 77 7.38 -1.78 -0.69
CA VAL A 77 7.14 -3.23 -0.64
C VAL A 77 8.20 -3.93 0.20
N LYS A 78 9.49 -3.64 -0.05
CA LYS A 78 10.59 -4.18 0.76
C LYS A 78 10.44 -3.79 2.22
N LYS A 79 10.14 -2.52 2.48
CA LYS A 79 9.92 -2.03 3.84
C LYS A 79 8.72 -2.69 4.52
N ALA A 80 7.64 -2.98 3.80
CA ALA A 80 6.47 -3.65 4.37
C ALA A 80 6.85 -5.04 4.89
N PHE A 81 7.61 -5.80 4.10
CA PHE A 81 8.08 -7.13 4.52
C PHE A 81 9.01 -7.07 5.74
N GLU A 82 9.85 -6.04 5.87
CA GLU A 82 10.69 -5.84 7.06
C GLU A 82 9.88 -5.63 8.36
N HIS A 83 8.63 -5.16 8.26
CA HIS A 83 7.73 -4.88 9.38
C HIS A 83 6.56 -5.87 9.50
N ASN A 84 6.71 -7.07 8.96
CA ASN A 84 5.66 -8.11 9.01
C ASN A 84 4.32 -7.67 8.39
N LEU A 85 4.34 -6.66 7.51
CA LEU A 85 3.18 -6.22 6.75
C LEU A 85 3.14 -6.97 5.42
N ILE A 86 1.95 -7.44 5.04
CA ILE A 86 1.70 -8.10 3.76
C ILE A 86 1.28 -7.01 2.76
N PRO A 87 2.12 -6.66 1.77
CA PRO A 87 1.78 -5.65 0.80
C PRO A 87 0.74 -6.18 -0.20
N ILE A 88 -0.32 -5.41 -0.41
CA ILE A 88 -1.27 -5.55 -1.51
C ILE A 88 -0.77 -4.62 -2.62
N VAL A 89 0.05 -5.17 -3.51
CA VAL A 89 0.71 -4.39 -4.57
C VAL A 89 -0.25 -4.19 -5.74
N CYS A 90 -0.59 -2.94 -6.02
CA CYS A 90 -1.42 -2.58 -7.15
C CYS A 90 -0.57 -2.30 -8.40
N CYS A 91 -1.02 -2.85 -9.52
CA CYS A 91 -0.50 -2.61 -10.85
C CYS A 91 -1.67 -2.47 -11.82
N GLY A 92 -1.44 -1.80 -12.94
CA GLY A 92 -2.46 -1.50 -13.93
C GLY A 92 -1.98 -0.46 -14.93
N GLU A 93 -2.56 -0.55 -16.12
CA GLU A 93 -2.39 0.40 -17.21
C GLU A 93 -3.48 1.49 -17.19
N SER A 94 -3.20 2.62 -17.83
CA SER A 94 -4.20 3.63 -18.17
C SER A 94 -5.05 3.21 -19.37
N LEU A 95 -6.18 3.90 -19.59
CA LEU A 95 -7.00 3.67 -20.78
C LEU A 95 -6.19 3.90 -22.07
N GLU A 96 -5.36 4.94 -22.11
CA GLU A 96 -4.52 5.29 -23.26
C GLU A 96 -3.46 4.21 -23.52
N GLU A 97 -2.85 3.66 -22.47
CA GLU A 97 -1.88 2.57 -22.56
C GLU A 97 -2.53 1.27 -23.06
N ARG A 98 -3.76 1.01 -22.62
CA ARG A 98 -4.56 -0.12 -23.09
C ARG A 98 -4.92 0.02 -24.56
N GLU A 99 -5.46 1.17 -24.97
CA GLU A 99 -5.80 1.45 -26.37
C GLU A 99 -4.56 1.48 -27.27
N GLY A 100 -3.41 1.86 -26.71
CA GLY A 100 -2.09 1.79 -27.33
C GLY A 100 -1.49 0.38 -27.40
N ASN A 101 -2.16 -0.66 -26.90
CA ASN A 101 -1.69 -2.04 -26.83
C ASN A 101 -0.33 -2.21 -26.12
N ILE A 102 -0.06 -1.40 -25.09
CA ILE A 102 1.18 -1.49 -24.29
C ILE A 102 0.96 -2.00 -22.86
N THR A 103 -0.24 -2.54 -22.55
CA THR A 103 -0.59 -3.09 -21.23
C THR A 103 0.48 -4.04 -20.69
N GLU A 104 0.90 -5.05 -21.45
CA GLU A 104 1.89 -6.02 -20.98
C GLU A 104 3.21 -5.34 -20.62
N LYS A 105 3.70 -4.41 -21.45
CA LYS A 105 4.93 -3.67 -21.20
C LYS A 105 4.84 -2.85 -19.90
N VAL A 106 3.70 -2.20 -19.66
CA VAL A 106 3.45 -1.42 -18.45
C VAL A 106 3.44 -2.33 -17.22
N LEU A 107 2.68 -3.43 -17.26
CA LEU A 107 2.59 -4.38 -16.14
C LEU A 107 3.94 -5.06 -15.85
N GLU A 108 4.70 -5.43 -16.87
CA GLU A 108 6.04 -5.98 -16.70
C GLU A 108 6.98 -5.00 -15.99
N GLY A 109 6.92 -3.71 -16.35
CA GLY A 109 7.66 -2.66 -15.67
C GLY A 109 7.28 -2.54 -14.20
N GLN A 110 5.97 -2.56 -13.89
CA GLN A 110 5.49 -2.38 -12.52
C GLN A 110 5.75 -3.59 -11.61
N ILE A 111 5.84 -4.82 -12.16
CA ILE A 111 5.97 -6.07 -11.39
C ILE A 111 7.43 -6.52 -11.23
N LYS A 112 8.29 -6.25 -12.22
CA LYS A 112 9.68 -6.78 -12.24
C LYS A 112 10.69 -5.90 -11.47
N VAL A 113 10.28 -4.74 -10.97
CA VAL A 113 11.13 -3.78 -10.24
C VAL A 113 11.31 -4.17 -8.79
#